data_AF-A0AAI9MP61-F1
#
_entry.id   AF-A0AAI9MP61-F1
#
_cell.length_a   1.000
_cell.length_b   1.000
_cell.length_c   1.000
_cell.angle_alpha   90.00
_cell.angle_beta   90.00
_cell.angle_gamma   90.00
#
_symmetry.space_group_name_H-M   'P 1'
#
loop_
_entity.id
_entity.type
_entity.pdbx_description
1 polymer ?
#
loop_
_entity_poly.entity_id
_entity_poly.type
_entity_poly.pdbx_seq_one_letter_code
_entity_poly.pdbx_strand_id
1 'polypeptide(L)'
;MQQDNENGVSEPSRRRLLKGMGALGGALALAGGCPVAHAQKPQSAPGTLSPDARSETQPFYGQHQAGILTPQQASMMLVAFDVLASDKADLERLFRLLTSRFAFLTTGGPAPDTPNPRLPPMDSGILGAYIAPDNLTMTLSVGSSLFDERYGLKSQMPKKLQKMTRFPNDSLDAALCHGDLLLQICANTQDTVIHALRDIIKHTPDLLSVRWKREGFISDHAARSKGKETPVNLLGFKDGTANPDATDAKLMRDVVWVTDGQGEPAWAQGGSYQAVRLIQFRVEFWDRTPLKEQQTIFGRDKHTGAPLGMQHEHDVPDYASDPEGEVIALDSHIRLANPRTKETDSSLMMRRGYSYSLGVTNSGQLDMGLLFVCYQHDLEKGFLAVQKRLNGEALEEYVKPIGGGYFFALPGVKTADNYLGQSLLEA
;
A
#
# COMPACT_ATOMS: atom_id res chain seq x y z
N MET A 1 79.51 22.45 14.08
CA MET A 1 79.30 21.02 14.37
C MET A 1 78.49 20.47 13.18
N GLN A 2 79.03 20.03 12.04
CA GLN A 2 80.13 19.07 11.75
C GLN A 2 79.97 17.80 12.60
N GLN A 3 79.77 16.58 12.10
CA GLN A 3 80.02 15.89 10.80
C GLN A 3 78.84 14.91 10.54
N ASP A 4 78.31 14.69 9.33
CA ASP A 4 78.84 14.07 8.10
C ASP A 4 79.05 12.54 8.11
N ASN A 5 78.58 11.96 6.99
CA ASN A 5 78.97 10.73 6.30
C ASN A 5 78.26 9.39 6.63
N GLU A 6 77.90 8.54 5.66
CA GLU A 6 77.75 8.61 4.18
C GLU A 6 77.36 7.20 3.69
N ASN A 7 77.13 7.09 2.37
CA ASN A 7 76.91 5.89 1.52
C ASN A 7 75.43 5.51 1.34
N GLY A 8 74.73 5.91 0.26
CA GLY A 8 75.08 5.88 -1.17
C GLY A 8 74.44 4.60 -1.76
N VAL A 9 73.58 4.62 -2.79
CA VAL A 9 73.90 4.93 -4.20
C VAL A 9 72.64 5.36 -5.00
N SER A 10 72.94 6.20 -5.99
CA SER A 10 72.23 6.97 -7.02
C SER A 10 71.44 6.27 -8.17
N GLU A 11 70.30 6.90 -8.50
CA GLU A 11 69.78 7.28 -9.86
C GLU A 11 69.22 6.22 -10.88
N PRO A 12 68.57 6.61 -12.03
CA PRO A 12 67.43 7.53 -12.27
C PRO A 12 66.41 6.99 -13.34
N SER A 13 65.51 7.86 -13.81
CA SER A 13 64.39 7.70 -14.77
C SER A 13 64.64 6.93 -16.08
N ARG A 14 63.61 6.23 -16.61
CA ARG A 14 63.38 6.09 -18.08
C ARG A 14 61.90 6.11 -18.53
N ARG A 15 61.61 7.16 -19.32
CA ARG A 15 60.52 7.39 -20.30
C ARG A 15 60.12 6.13 -21.08
N ARG A 16 58.84 5.83 -21.32
CA ARG A 16 57.97 6.41 -22.36
C ARG A 16 58.66 6.58 -23.72
N LEU A 17 58.80 5.51 -24.52
CA LEU A 17 58.74 5.57 -26.00
C LEU A 17 58.84 4.17 -26.62
N LEU A 18 57.72 3.59 -27.06
CA LEU A 18 57.66 2.80 -28.30
C LEU A 18 56.31 3.09 -28.96
N LYS A 19 56.33 4.12 -29.80
CA LYS A 19 55.40 4.33 -30.90
C LYS A 19 55.72 3.29 -31.99
N GLY A 20 54.71 2.83 -32.72
CA GLY A 20 54.89 2.54 -34.15
C GLY A 20 54.24 1.27 -34.68
N MET A 21 52.98 1.40 -35.09
CA MET A 21 52.41 1.01 -36.39
C MET A 21 52.78 -0.33 -37.03
N GLY A 22 51.75 -1.14 -37.30
CA GLY A 22 51.75 -2.20 -38.32
C GLY A 22 50.35 -2.75 -38.53
N ALA A 23 49.65 -2.25 -39.54
CA ALA A 23 48.35 -2.76 -39.98
C ALA A 23 48.49 -4.03 -40.84
N LEU A 24 47.39 -4.80 -40.93
CA LEU A 24 47.04 -5.88 -41.88
C LEU A 24 47.14 -7.33 -41.35
N GLY A 25 45.98 -8.00 -41.30
CA GLY A 25 45.85 -9.47 -41.25
C GLY A 25 44.68 -9.94 -40.37
N GLY A 26 43.56 -10.32 -40.98
CA GLY A 26 42.32 -10.67 -40.28
C GLY A 26 42.30 -12.02 -39.56
N ALA A 27 41.47 -12.10 -38.51
CA ALA A 27 40.77 -13.31 -38.09
C ALA A 27 39.58 -12.92 -37.20
N LEU A 28 38.42 -13.51 -37.50
CA LEU A 28 37.16 -13.46 -36.76
C LEU A 28 37.35 -13.85 -35.28
N ALA A 29 36.79 -13.07 -34.34
CA ALA A 29 36.38 -13.57 -33.03
C ALA A 29 35.14 -12.81 -32.54
N LEU A 30 33.98 -13.43 -32.78
CA LEU A 30 32.72 -13.13 -32.12
C LEU A 30 32.86 -13.42 -30.62
N ALA A 31 32.71 -12.42 -29.77
CA ALA A 31 32.43 -12.63 -28.34
C ALA A 31 31.51 -11.51 -27.84
N GLY A 32 30.21 -11.80 -27.87
CA GLY A 32 29.19 -10.98 -27.22
C GLY A 32 29.42 -10.97 -25.72
N GLY A 33 29.68 -9.79 -25.17
CA GLY A 33 29.63 -9.55 -23.74
C GLY A 33 28.18 -9.49 -23.30
N CYS A 34 27.70 -10.54 -22.63
CA CYS A 34 26.45 -10.49 -21.89
C CYS A 34 26.56 -9.38 -20.83
N PRO A 35 25.60 -8.45 -20.72
CA PRO A 35 25.53 -7.62 -19.53
C PRO A 35 25.26 -8.57 -18.37
N VAL A 36 26.19 -8.64 -17.43
CA VAL A 36 25.99 -9.31 -16.15
C VAL A 36 24.91 -8.50 -15.43
N ALA A 37 23.65 -8.90 -15.64
CA ALA A 37 22.54 -8.42 -14.84
C ALA A 37 22.92 -8.76 -13.40
N HIS A 38 23.32 -7.74 -12.63
CA HIS A 38 23.39 -7.89 -11.19
C HIS A 38 21.99 -8.32 -10.76
N ALA A 39 21.86 -9.58 -10.33
CA ALA A 39 20.60 -10.07 -9.78
C ALA A 39 20.25 -9.14 -8.63
N GLN A 40 19.28 -8.24 -8.85
CA GLN A 40 18.72 -7.43 -7.79
C GLN A 40 18.22 -8.42 -6.74
N LYS A 41 18.62 -8.21 -5.49
CA LYS A 41 18.06 -8.99 -4.38
C LYS A 41 16.54 -8.85 -4.44
N PRO A 42 15.78 -9.94 -4.24
CA PRO A 42 14.33 -9.85 -4.21
C PRO A 42 13.90 -8.81 -3.15
N GLN A 43 13.00 -7.92 -3.55
CA GLN A 43 12.40 -6.89 -2.70
C GLN A 43 10.92 -7.21 -2.53
N SER A 44 10.39 -7.02 -1.32
CA SER A 44 8.96 -7.19 -1.06
C SER A 44 8.15 -6.07 -1.73
N ALA A 45 7.09 -6.44 -2.45
CA ALA A 45 6.14 -5.49 -3.02
C ALA A 45 5.19 -4.90 -1.94
N PRO A 46 4.72 -3.65 -2.09
CA PRO A 46 5.01 -2.70 -3.18
C PRO A 46 6.32 -1.91 -2.97
N GLY A 47 7.14 -2.26 -1.97
CA GLY A 47 8.30 -1.47 -1.53
C GLY A 47 7.91 -0.34 -0.58
N THR A 48 8.85 0.54 -0.24
CA THR A 48 8.63 1.68 0.65
C THR A 48 9.26 2.97 0.12
N LEU A 49 8.73 4.12 0.57
CA LEU A 49 9.27 5.46 0.30
C LEU A 49 9.85 6.07 1.58
N SER A 50 10.82 6.95 1.40
CA SER A 50 11.60 7.52 2.51
C SER A 50 10.87 8.68 3.19
N PRO A 51 10.84 8.75 4.53
CA PRO A 51 10.19 9.83 5.26
C PRO A 51 10.77 11.23 5.00
N ASP A 52 12.01 11.32 4.50
CA ASP A 52 12.74 12.58 4.27
C ASP A 52 12.57 13.12 2.84
N ALA A 53 11.86 12.42 1.96
CA ALA A 53 11.67 12.77 0.56
C ALA A 53 10.60 13.86 0.33
N ARG A 54 10.73 14.99 1.04
CA ARG A 54 9.72 16.06 1.12
C ARG A 54 9.27 16.62 -0.23
N SER A 55 10.17 16.69 -1.21
CA SER A 55 9.88 17.27 -2.53
C SER A 55 9.54 16.24 -3.60
N GLU A 56 9.48 14.95 -3.26
CA GLU A 56 9.15 13.89 -4.20
C GLU A 56 7.63 13.86 -4.46
N THR A 57 7.25 13.62 -5.71
CA THR A 57 5.87 13.62 -6.18
C THR A 57 5.45 12.22 -6.62
N GLN A 58 4.16 11.93 -6.50
CA GLN A 58 3.54 10.74 -7.06
C GLN A 58 2.54 11.16 -8.15
N PRO A 59 2.49 10.47 -9.31
CA PRO A 59 1.61 10.87 -10.40
C PRO A 59 0.14 10.69 -10.01
N PHE A 60 -0.62 11.79 -10.02
CA PHE A 60 -2.08 11.76 -9.81
C PHE A 60 -2.82 11.21 -11.04
N TYR A 61 -2.44 11.70 -12.23
CA TYR A 61 -3.04 11.26 -13.49
C TYR A 61 -2.41 9.95 -13.97
N GLY A 62 -3.25 9.07 -14.53
CA GLY A 62 -2.83 7.77 -15.03
C GLY A 62 -4.00 6.84 -15.33
N GLN A 63 -3.70 5.65 -15.85
CA GLN A 63 -4.69 4.60 -16.07
C GLN A 63 -5.30 4.09 -14.76
N HIS A 64 -4.49 4.03 -13.72
CA HIS A 64 -4.86 3.59 -12.38
C HIS A 64 -4.59 4.72 -11.38
N GLN A 65 -5.37 4.77 -10.30
CA GLN A 65 -5.06 5.69 -9.20
C GLN A 65 -3.75 5.29 -8.51
N ALA A 66 -2.98 6.29 -8.08
CA ALA A 66 -1.87 6.10 -7.15
C ALA A 66 -2.36 5.62 -5.77
N GLY A 67 -1.44 5.17 -4.92
CA GLY A 67 -1.74 4.64 -3.59
C GLY A 67 -2.16 3.16 -3.56
N ILE A 68 -2.29 2.52 -4.74
CA ILE A 68 -2.57 1.08 -4.89
C ILE A 68 -1.27 0.29 -5.07
N LEU A 69 -0.54 0.54 -6.17
CA LEU A 69 0.78 -0.05 -6.43
C LEU A 69 1.95 0.85 -6.04
N THR A 70 1.67 2.10 -5.67
CA THR A 70 2.70 3.02 -5.15
C THR A 70 3.38 2.37 -3.94
N PRO A 71 4.73 2.41 -3.84
CA PRO A 71 5.42 1.92 -2.65
C PRO A 71 4.88 2.61 -1.38
N GLN A 72 4.92 1.91 -0.24
CA GLN A 72 4.31 2.41 0.98
C GLN A 72 5.04 3.64 1.52
N GLN A 73 4.32 4.73 1.69
CA GLN A 73 4.79 5.90 2.42
C GLN A 73 4.78 5.62 3.93
N ALA A 74 5.41 6.49 4.73
CA ALA A 74 5.51 6.24 6.16
C ALA A 74 4.19 6.50 6.94
N SER A 75 3.31 7.36 6.43
CA SER A 75 2.05 7.75 7.07
C SER A 75 0.83 7.45 6.20
N MET A 76 -0.26 7.00 6.81
CA MET A 76 -1.56 6.76 6.16
C MET A 76 -2.71 7.30 7.01
N MET A 77 -3.78 7.71 6.34
CA MET A 77 -5.10 7.89 6.91
C MET A 77 -6.16 7.24 6.02
N LEU A 78 -7.02 6.46 6.66
CA LEU A 78 -8.27 5.97 6.09
C LEU A 78 -9.39 6.80 6.68
N VAL A 79 -10.20 7.42 5.81
CA VAL A 79 -11.35 8.21 6.22
C VAL A 79 -12.53 7.90 5.34
N ALA A 80 -13.58 7.35 5.95
CA ALA A 80 -14.83 7.10 5.27
C ALA A 80 -15.75 8.30 5.42
N PHE A 81 -16.54 8.56 4.39
CA PHE A 81 -17.54 9.60 4.37
C PHE A 81 -18.91 9.04 4.02
N ASP A 82 -19.94 9.61 4.65
CA ASP A 82 -21.31 9.56 4.14
C ASP A 82 -21.47 10.74 3.16
N VAL A 83 -22.04 10.51 1.98
CA VAL A 83 -22.22 11.53 0.94
C VAL A 83 -23.55 12.25 1.15
N LEU A 84 -23.48 13.58 1.19
CA LEU A 84 -24.61 14.49 1.41
C LEU A 84 -25.18 15.06 0.11
N ALA A 85 -24.57 14.74 -1.04
CA ALA A 85 -25.07 15.11 -2.36
C ALA A 85 -26.55 14.75 -2.51
N SER A 86 -27.36 15.71 -2.95
CA SER A 86 -28.82 15.55 -2.98
C SER A 86 -29.29 14.76 -4.22
N ASP A 87 -28.51 14.81 -5.30
CA ASP A 87 -28.78 14.15 -6.57
C ASP A 87 -27.48 13.79 -7.31
N LYS A 88 -27.63 13.23 -8.52
CA LYS A 88 -26.50 12.83 -9.38
C LYS A 88 -25.64 14.03 -9.82
N ALA A 89 -26.22 15.23 -9.97
CA ALA A 89 -25.49 16.42 -10.38
C ALA A 89 -24.60 16.94 -9.24
N ASP A 90 -25.08 16.91 -8.00
CA ASP A 90 -24.26 17.19 -6.83
C ASP A 90 -23.15 16.15 -6.63
N LEU A 91 -23.41 14.87 -6.94
CA LEU A 91 -22.37 13.84 -6.92
C LEU A 91 -21.29 14.09 -7.98
N GLU A 92 -21.68 14.52 -9.19
CA GLU A 92 -20.73 14.96 -10.23
C GLU A 92 -19.91 16.15 -9.75
N ARG A 93 -20.55 17.16 -9.14
CA ARG A 93 -19.89 18.32 -8.55
C ARG A 93 -18.85 17.90 -7.50
N LEU A 94 -19.20 16.97 -6.63
CA LEU A 94 -18.28 16.41 -5.63
C LEU A 94 -17.08 15.75 -6.30
N PHE A 95 -17.28 14.88 -7.28
CA PHE A 95 -16.18 14.15 -7.93
C PHE A 95 -15.24 15.06 -8.72
N ARG A 96 -15.77 16.07 -9.41
CA ARG A 96 -14.96 17.11 -10.08
C ARG A 96 -14.17 17.92 -9.06
N LEU A 97 -14.80 18.33 -7.95
CA LEU A 97 -14.15 19.06 -6.89
C LEU A 97 -13.00 18.24 -6.27
N LEU A 98 -13.26 16.99 -5.86
CA LEU A 98 -12.23 16.10 -5.30
C LEU A 98 -11.06 15.92 -6.28
N THR A 99 -11.34 15.72 -7.57
CA THR A 99 -10.30 15.61 -8.61
C THR A 99 -9.40 16.84 -8.62
N SER A 100 -10.00 18.04 -8.64
CA SER A 100 -9.23 19.30 -8.66
C SER A 100 -8.38 19.48 -7.39
N ARG A 101 -8.93 19.13 -6.22
CA ARG A 101 -8.20 19.24 -4.94
C ARG A 101 -7.07 18.23 -4.86
N PHE A 102 -7.30 16.98 -5.26
CA PHE A 102 -6.28 15.92 -5.22
C PHE A 102 -5.13 16.28 -6.13
N ALA A 103 -5.40 16.67 -7.39
CA ALA A 103 -4.37 17.06 -8.34
C ALA A 103 -3.47 18.18 -7.80
N PHE A 104 -4.04 19.20 -7.15
CA PHE A 104 -3.28 20.28 -6.52
C PHE A 104 -2.45 19.77 -5.33
N LEU A 105 -3.09 19.09 -4.37
CA LEU A 105 -2.45 18.66 -3.13
C LEU A 105 -1.30 17.66 -3.40
N THR A 106 -1.49 16.69 -4.29
CA THR A 106 -0.48 15.66 -4.60
C THR A 106 0.69 16.20 -5.42
N THR A 107 0.49 17.28 -6.17
CA THR A 107 1.56 17.97 -6.90
C THR A 107 2.32 18.94 -6.00
N GLY A 108 1.64 19.49 -4.99
CA GLY A 108 2.17 20.54 -4.13
C GLY A 108 2.21 21.91 -4.80
N GLY A 109 2.50 22.94 -4.01
CA GLY A 109 2.55 24.33 -4.46
C GLY A 109 2.56 25.33 -3.31
N PRO A 110 2.65 26.64 -3.62
CA PRO A 110 2.44 27.69 -2.62
C PRO A 110 1.10 27.51 -1.91
N ALA A 111 1.06 27.70 -0.59
CA ALA A 111 -0.19 27.70 0.15
C ALA A 111 -1.10 28.82 -0.39
N PRO A 112 -2.38 28.55 -0.68
CA PRO A 112 -3.29 29.57 -1.22
C PRO A 112 -3.38 30.83 -0.36
N ASP A 113 -3.12 31.99 -0.97
CA ASP A 113 -3.21 33.28 -0.30
C ASP A 113 -4.65 33.59 0.14
N THR A 114 -4.77 34.31 1.26
CA THR A 114 -6.04 34.84 1.77
C THR A 114 -6.00 36.38 1.75
N PRO A 115 -6.28 37.02 0.60
CA PRO A 115 -6.08 38.46 0.44
C PRO A 115 -7.05 39.30 1.28
N ASN A 116 -8.24 38.78 1.59
CA ASN A 116 -9.20 39.43 2.48
C ASN A 116 -9.12 38.83 3.89
N PRO A 117 -8.51 39.51 4.88
CA PRO A 117 -8.32 38.98 6.23
C PRO A 117 -9.63 38.79 7.02
N ARG A 118 -10.77 39.23 6.48
CA ARG A 118 -12.10 38.98 7.08
C ARG A 118 -12.68 37.61 6.70
N LEU A 119 -12.07 36.89 5.76
CA LEU A 119 -12.47 35.54 5.37
C LEU A 119 -11.66 34.49 6.13
N PRO A 120 -12.19 33.26 6.29
CA PRO A 120 -11.39 32.14 6.78
C PRO A 120 -10.15 31.93 5.88
N PRO A 121 -8.97 31.62 6.44
CA PRO A 121 -7.76 31.32 5.67
C PRO A 121 -8.01 30.22 4.64
N MET A 122 -7.61 30.43 3.38
CA MET A 122 -7.80 29.50 2.26
C MET A 122 -7.09 28.16 2.50
N ASP A 123 -5.91 28.20 3.11
CA ASP A 123 -5.18 27.04 3.62
C ASP A 123 -5.30 26.91 5.15
N SER A 124 -5.11 25.71 5.66
CA SER A 124 -5.07 25.45 7.11
C SER A 124 -3.84 26.03 7.82
N GLY A 125 -2.76 26.28 7.08
CA GLY A 125 -1.50 26.85 7.54
C GLY A 125 -0.56 25.86 8.23
N ILE A 126 -0.95 24.60 8.45
CA ILE A 126 -0.13 23.66 9.24
C ILE A 126 1.15 23.20 8.55
N LEU A 127 1.23 23.31 7.22
CA LEU A 127 2.45 23.04 6.46
C LEU A 127 3.31 24.29 6.21
N GLY A 128 2.91 25.44 6.77
CA GLY A 128 3.51 26.74 6.49
C GLY A 128 3.15 27.26 5.11
N ALA A 129 4.03 28.07 4.51
CA ALA A 129 3.75 28.79 3.26
C ALA A 129 3.81 27.92 1.99
N TYR A 130 4.28 26.67 2.09
CA TYR A 130 4.44 25.79 0.94
C TYR A 130 3.94 24.39 1.26
N ILE A 131 2.92 23.97 0.51
CA ILE A 131 2.36 22.62 0.53
C ILE A 131 3.30 21.75 -0.30
N ALA A 132 4.22 21.07 0.38
CA ALA A 132 5.11 20.14 -0.30
C ALA A 132 4.35 18.89 -0.75
N PRO A 133 4.70 18.30 -1.91
CA PRO A 133 4.04 17.08 -2.37
C PRO A 133 4.25 15.91 -1.42
N ASP A 134 5.44 15.75 -0.85
CA ASP A 134 5.72 14.80 0.23
C ASP A 134 5.26 13.35 -0.05
N ASN A 135 5.41 12.91 -1.29
CA ASN A 135 4.89 11.64 -1.82
C ASN A 135 3.38 11.43 -1.58
N LEU A 136 2.60 12.49 -1.44
CA LEU A 136 1.18 12.43 -1.18
C LEU A 136 0.45 11.70 -2.31
N THR A 137 -0.31 10.68 -1.94
CA THR A 137 -1.29 10.02 -2.79
C THR A 137 -2.65 10.04 -2.11
N MET A 138 -3.69 10.32 -2.89
CA MET A 138 -5.08 10.31 -2.44
C MET A 138 -5.88 9.36 -3.33
N THR A 139 -6.24 8.19 -2.80
CA THR A 139 -7.02 7.17 -3.52
C THR A 139 -8.48 7.25 -3.10
N LEU A 140 -9.38 7.42 -4.06
CA LEU A 140 -10.83 7.44 -3.83
C LEU A 140 -11.46 6.10 -4.20
N SER A 141 -12.22 5.55 -3.26
CA SER A 141 -13.01 4.33 -3.44
C SER A 141 -14.48 4.56 -3.07
N VAL A 142 -15.39 3.87 -3.75
CA VAL A 142 -16.84 3.96 -3.52
C VAL A 142 -17.37 2.71 -2.81
N GLY A 143 -18.23 2.88 -1.82
CA GLY A 143 -18.87 1.79 -1.09
C GLY A 143 -20.18 1.35 -1.75
N SER A 144 -20.69 0.18 -1.38
CA SER A 144 -21.96 -0.35 -1.91
C SER A 144 -23.15 0.57 -1.67
N SER A 145 -23.13 1.38 -0.61
CA SER A 145 -24.23 2.29 -0.28
C SER A 145 -24.37 3.44 -1.27
N LEU A 146 -23.32 3.81 -2.01
CA LEU A 146 -23.41 4.83 -3.07
C LEU A 146 -24.30 4.38 -4.24
N PHE A 147 -24.62 3.09 -4.35
CA PHE A 147 -25.40 2.50 -5.43
C PHE A 147 -26.87 2.23 -5.04
N ASP A 148 -27.37 2.94 -4.04
CA ASP A 148 -28.79 2.98 -3.71
C ASP A 148 -29.58 3.87 -4.72
N GLU A 149 -30.80 4.24 -4.36
CA GLU A 149 -31.68 5.04 -5.22
C GLU A 149 -31.25 6.49 -5.45
N ARG A 150 -30.38 7.06 -4.60
CA ARG A 150 -30.09 8.52 -4.57
C ARG A 150 -29.63 9.09 -5.91
N TYR A 151 -28.82 8.32 -6.64
CA TYR A 151 -28.12 8.81 -7.83
C TYR A 151 -28.47 8.04 -9.12
N GLY A 152 -29.40 7.08 -9.03
CA GLY A 152 -29.77 6.23 -10.17
C GLY A 152 -28.63 5.32 -10.67
N LEU A 153 -27.66 4.96 -9.81
CA LEU A 153 -26.48 4.18 -10.18
C LEU A 153 -26.59 2.68 -9.92
N LYS A 154 -27.72 2.21 -9.37
CA LYS A 154 -27.90 0.81 -8.93
C LYS A 154 -27.51 -0.25 -9.98
N SER A 155 -27.83 -0.03 -11.26
CA SER A 155 -27.47 -0.94 -12.36
C SER A 155 -25.99 -0.93 -12.73
N GLN A 156 -25.25 0.09 -12.27
CA GLN A 156 -23.82 0.26 -12.50
C GLN A 156 -22.97 -0.26 -11.33
N MET A 157 -23.57 -0.85 -10.30
CA MET A 157 -22.82 -1.40 -9.16
C MET A 157 -21.87 -2.51 -9.64
N PRO A 158 -20.57 -2.50 -9.25
CA PRO A 158 -19.65 -3.59 -9.56
C PRO A 158 -20.18 -4.90 -9.02
N LYS A 159 -20.10 -5.98 -9.80
CA LYS A 159 -20.83 -7.23 -9.56
C LYS A 159 -20.53 -7.89 -8.22
N LYS A 160 -19.31 -7.71 -7.72
CA LYS A 160 -18.81 -8.31 -6.47
C LYS A 160 -18.80 -7.31 -5.32
N LEU A 161 -19.23 -6.07 -5.55
CA LEU A 161 -19.29 -5.06 -4.49
C LEU A 161 -20.50 -5.35 -3.61
N GLN A 162 -20.25 -5.52 -2.31
CA GLN A 162 -21.29 -5.80 -1.33
C GLN A 162 -20.96 -5.16 0.00
N LYS A 163 -21.98 -5.01 0.87
CA LYS A 163 -21.76 -4.59 2.24
C LYS A 163 -20.95 -5.64 2.99
N MET A 164 -19.94 -5.21 3.74
CA MET A 164 -19.19 -6.11 4.62
C MET A 164 -20.11 -6.65 5.72
N THR A 165 -20.16 -7.99 5.82
CA THR A 165 -20.82 -8.74 6.89
C THR A 165 -19.77 -9.38 7.79
N ARG A 166 -20.20 -9.86 8.96
CA ARG A 166 -19.30 -10.43 9.96
C ARG A 166 -18.77 -11.81 9.56
N PHE A 167 -17.50 -12.06 9.82
CA PHE A 167 -16.91 -13.40 9.95
C PHE A 167 -17.01 -13.91 11.41
N PRO A 168 -16.74 -15.19 11.69
CA PRO A 168 -16.86 -15.77 13.03
C PRO A 168 -16.16 -14.98 14.15
N ASN A 169 -14.90 -14.58 13.97
CA ASN A 169 -14.09 -13.83 14.96
C ASN A 169 -14.34 -12.30 14.96
N ASP A 170 -15.31 -11.81 14.19
CA ASP A 170 -15.56 -10.37 14.09
C ASP A 170 -16.34 -9.84 15.30
N SER A 171 -15.94 -8.65 15.73
CA SER A 171 -16.63 -7.82 16.72
C SER A 171 -16.80 -6.41 16.19
N LEU A 172 -17.50 -6.30 15.06
CA LEU A 172 -17.65 -5.06 14.31
C LEU A 172 -18.39 -3.98 15.12
N ASP A 173 -17.79 -2.80 15.18
CA ASP A 173 -18.42 -1.57 15.62
C ASP A 173 -19.03 -0.85 14.40
N ALA A 174 -20.34 -0.60 14.44
CA ALA A 174 -21.06 0.09 13.37
C ALA A 174 -20.49 1.49 13.09
N ALA A 175 -19.95 2.17 14.10
CA ALA A 175 -19.32 3.47 13.96
C ALA A 175 -18.00 3.41 13.18
N LEU A 176 -17.39 2.23 13.04
CA LEU A 176 -16.11 2.02 12.34
C LEU A 176 -16.27 1.23 11.04
N CYS A 177 -17.51 1.03 10.58
CA CYS A 177 -17.80 0.21 9.40
C CYS A 177 -18.38 1.02 8.24
N HIS A 178 -18.10 0.57 7.02
CA HIS A 178 -18.71 1.01 5.75
C HIS A 178 -18.47 2.50 5.45
N GLY A 179 -19.33 3.10 4.62
CA GLY A 179 -19.22 4.46 4.12
C GLY A 179 -19.58 4.52 2.64
N ASP A 180 -20.13 5.64 2.19
CA ASP A 180 -20.41 5.87 0.77
C ASP A 180 -19.12 6.02 -0.02
N LEU A 181 -18.15 6.76 0.55
CA LEU A 181 -16.80 6.91 0.00
C LEU A 181 -15.77 6.56 1.06
N LEU A 182 -14.61 6.08 0.60
CA LEU A 182 -13.40 5.95 1.40
C LEU A 182 -12.28 6.70 0.69
N LEU A 183 -11.60 7.58 1.43
CA LEU A 183 -10.32 8.14 1.02
C LEU A 183 -9.19 7.44 1.77
N GLN A 184 -8.23 6.92 1.01
CA GLN A 184 -6.91 6.55 1.51
C GLN A 184 -5.92 7.66 1.18
N ILE A 185 -5.41 8.32 2.22
CA ILE A 185 -4.46 9.42 2.10
C ILE A 185 -3.12 8.91 2.66
N CYS A 186 -2.10 8.82 1.83
CA CYS A 186 -0.76 8.39 2.26
C CYS A 186 0.27 9.44 1.87
N ALA A 187 1.21 9.75 2.76
CA ALA A 187 2.33 10.65 2.51
C ALA A 187 3.51 10.26 3.40
N ASN A 188 4.67 10.89 3.21
CA ASN A 188 5.82 10.63 4.07
C ASN A 188 5.54 11.09 5.51
N THR A 189 4.87 12.23 5.70
CA THR A 189 4.60 12.81 7.03
C THR A 189 3.12 12.83 7.40
N GLN A 190 2.86 12.73 8.70
CA GLN A 190 1.51 12.83 9.26
C GLN A 190 0.91 14.22 9.01
N ASP A 191 1.75 15.26 9.06
CA ASP A 191 1.39 16.65 8.79
C ASP A 191 0.73 16.80 7.41
N THR A 192 1.34 16.25 6.35
CA THR A 192 0.80 16.30 4.99
C THR A 192 -0.54 15.57 4.89
N VAL A 193 -0.65 14.40 5.52
CA VAL A 193 -1.89 13.61 5.52
C VAL A 193 -3.03 14.35 6.24
N ILE A 194 -2.76 14.97 7.38
CA ILE A 194 -3.74 15.77 8.15
C ILE A 194 -4.14 17.03 7.38
N HIS A 195 -3.17 17.71 6.75
CA HIS A 195 -3.40 18.89 5.93
C HIS A 195 -4.36 18.57 4.79
N ALA A 196 -4.08 17.51 4.03
CA ALA A 196 -4.91 17.07 2.92
C ALA A 196 -6.35 16.77 3.35
N LEU A 197 -6.55 16.07 4.47
CA LEU A 197 -7.90 15.82 4.99
C LEU A 197 -8.65 17.12 5.32
N ARG A 198 -7.99 18.05 6.03
CA ARG A 198 -8.61 19.33 6.43
C ARG A 198 -8.98 20.17 5.22
N ASP A 199 -8.14 20.15 4.19
CA ASP A 199 -8.43 20.81 2.92
C ASP A 199 -9.71 20.27 2.26
N ILE A 200 -9.84 18.95 2.18
CA ILE A 200 -11.04 18.31 1.60
C ILE A 200 -12.29 18.65 2.40
N ILE A 201 -12.26 18.47 3.72
CA ILE A 201 -13.42 18.77 4.59
C ILE A 201 -13.86 20.23 4.42
N LYS A 202 -12.90 21.16 4.37
CA LYS A 202 -13.19 22.58 4.21
C LYS A 202 -13.92 22.90 2.91
N HIS A 203 -13.59 22.21 1.81
CA HIS A 203 -14.20 22.45 0.50
C HIS A 203 -15.49 21.65 0.27
N THR A 204 -15.88 20.74 1.16
CA THR A 204 -17.03 19.83 0.97
C THR A 204 -18.09 19.84 2.10
N PRO A 205 -18.34 20.97 2.82
CA PRO A 205 -19.22 20.96 3.99
C PRO A 205 -20.68 20.62 3.70
N ASP A 206 -21.11 20.81 2.45
CA ASP A 206 -22.44 20.54 1.93
C ASP A 206 -22.54 19.18 1.21
N LEU A 207 -21.42 18.48 1.03
CA LEU A 207 -21.31 17.29 0.19
C LEU A 207 -20.80 16.05 0.94
N LEU A 208 -20.03 16.21 2.01
CA LEU A 208 -19.42 15.11 2.75
C LEU A 208 -19.60 15.28 4.26
N SER A 209 -19.89 14.17 4.93
CA SER A 209 -19.81 14.04 6.39
C SER A 209 -18.83 12.94 6.75
N VAL A 210 -17.88 13.23 7.66
CA VAL A 210 -16.94 12.20 8.14
C VAL A 210 -17.71 11.13 8.90
N ARG A 211 -17.58 9.88 8.45
CA ARG A 211 -18.20 8.71 9.07
C ARG A 211 -17.27 8.11 10.12
N TRP A 212 -16.06 7.75 9.71
CA TRP A 212 -14.99 7.29 10.60
C TRP A 212 -13.63 7.60 10.00
N LYS A 213 -12.63 7.61 10.87
CA LYS A 213 -11.24 7.92 10.52
C LYS A 213 -10.29 7.03 11.32
N ARG A 214 -9.23 6.56 10.68
CA ARG A 214 -8.07 5.92 11.32
C ARG A 214 -6.78 6.37 10.67
N GLU A 215 -5.77 6.60 11.50
CA GLU A 215 -4.41 6.93 11.08
C GLU A 215 -3.50 5.74 11.34
N GLY A 216 -2.49 5.58 10.50
CA GLY A 216 -1.52 4.50 10.60
C GLY A 216 -0.15 4.86 10.06
N PHE A 217 0.80 3.97 10.32
CA PHE A 217 2.20 4.12 9.96
C PHE A 217 2.83 2.76 9.63
N ILE A 218 3.97 2.78 8.94
CA ILE A 218 4.86 1.61 8.83
C ILE A 218 6.12 1.84 9.67
N SER A 219 6.87 0.77 9.97
CA SER A 219 8.10 0.85 10.75
C SER A 219 9.14 1.79 10.10
N ASP A 220 9.66 2.76 10.86
CA ASP A 220 10.58 3.81 10.38
C ASP A 220 11.81 3.25 9.64
N HIS A 221 12.43 2.19 10.17
CA HIS A 221 13.59 1.55 9.55
C HIS A 221 13.28 1.05 8.13
N ALA A 222 12.17 0.34 7.94
CA ALA A 222 11.75 -0.15 6.63
C ALA A 222 11.38 0.99 5.68
N ALA A 223 10.75 2.06 6.15
CA ALA A 223 10.46 3.24 5.35
C ALA A 223 11.76 3.89 4.80
N ARG A 224 12.76 4.08 5.67
CA ARG A 224 14.09 4.61 5.29
C ARG A 224 14.87 3.69 4.36
N SER A 225 14.57 2.39 4.35
CA SER A 225 15.26 1.40 3.52
C SER A 225 14.95 1.51 2.02
N LYS A 226 13.86 2.20 1.64
CA LYS A 226 13.38 2.35 0.25
C LYS A 226 13.15 1.00 -0.45
N GLY A 227 12.36 0.13 0.18
CA GLY A 227 12.00 -1.20 -0.31
C GLY A 227 13.08 -2.28 -0.16
N LYS A 228 14.22 -1.99 0.47
CA LYS A 228 15.23 -3.02 0.76
C LYS A 228 14.82 -3.94 1.92
N GLU A 229 13.95 -3.46 2.79
CA GLU A 229 13.45 -4.21 3.93
C GLU A 229 11.92 -4.21 3.96
N THR A 230 11.36 -5.38 4.23
CA THR A 230 9.94 -5.56 4.47
C THR A 230 9.53 -4.83 5.76
N PRO A 231 8.42 -4.08 5.75
CA PRO A 231 7.86 -3.48 6.97
C PRO A 231 7.63 -4.50 8.08
N VAL A 232 7.81 -4.07 9.34
CA VAL A 232 7.52 -4.88 10.53
C VAL A 232 6.23 -4.40 11.16
N ASN A 233 5.28 -5.30 11.38
CA ASN A 233 4.01 -4.98 12.05
C ASN A 233 4.15 -4.93 13.59
N LEU A 234 3.10 -4.51 14.30
CA LEU A 234 3.13 -4.39 15.77
C LEU A 234 3.10 -5.73 16.54
N LEU A 235 3.01 -6.87 15.86
CA LEU A 235 3.30 -8.19 16.46
C LEU A 235 4.79 -8.55 16.35
N GLY A 236 5.58 -7.72 15.67
CA GLY A 236 7.02 -7.86 15.47
C GLY A 236 7.41 -8.80 14.34
N PHE A 237 6.52 -9.05 13.38
CA PHE A 237 6.78 -9.90 12.21
C PHE A 237 6.92 -9.05 10.95
N LYS A 238 7.78 -9.50 10.01
CA LYS A 238 7.86 -8.94 8.65
C LYS A 238 6.53 -9.18 7.93
N ASP A 239 5.95 -8.11 7.40
CA ASP A 239 4.62 -8.09 6.83
C ASP A 239 4.62 -7.46 5.42
N GLY A 240 4.63 -8.32 4.40
CA GLY A 240 4.75 -7.89 3.00
C GLY A 240 5.52 -8.87 2.10
N THR A 241 6.33 -9.75 2.70
CA THR A 241 7.28 -10.66 2.03
C THR A 241 6.73 -11.39 0.80
N ALA A 242 5.51 -11.91 0.88
CA ALA A 242 4.89 -12.75 -0.16
C ALA A 242 3.82 -12.01 -0.99
N ASN A 243 3.83 -10.67 -0.99
CA ASN A 243 2.99 -9.91 -1.93
C ASN A 243 3.39 -10.23 -3.38
N PRO A 244 2.43 -10.23 -4.32
CA PRO A 244 2.73 -10.39 -5.74
C PRO A 244 3.59 -9.20 -6.22
N ASP A 245 4.47 -9.43 -7.19
CA ASP A 245 5.37 -8.39 -7.70
C ASP A 245 4.58 -7.22 -8.34
N ALA A 246 4.63 -6.05 -7.71
CA ALA A 246 3.94 -4.86 -8.17
C ALA A 246 4.48 -4.30 -9.50
N THR A 247 5.71 -4.68 -9.89
CA THR A 247 6.34 -4.24 -11.14
C THR A 247 6.00 -5.14 -12.32
N ASP A 248 5.47 -6.35 -12.08
CA ASP A 248 4.96 -7.22 -13.12
C ASP A 248 3.56 -6.79 -13.56
N ALA A 249 3.52 -5.99 -14.64
CA ALA A 249 2.28 -5.47 -15.21
C ALA A 249 1.31 -6.55 -15.71
N LYS A 250 1.79 -7.76 -16.06
CA LYS A 250 0.92 -8.87 -16.44
C LYS A 250 0.30 -9.47 -15.19
N LEU A 251 1.10 -9.73 -14.16
CA LEU A 251 0.61 -10.24 -12.88
C LEU A 251 -0.40 -9.28 -12.23
N MET A 252 -0.13 -7.97 -12.22
CA MET A 252 -1.05 -6.98 -11.65
C MET A 252 -2.37 -6.89 -12.42
N ARG A 253 -2.36 -7.14 -13.72
CA ARG A 253 -3.58 -7.26 -14.53
C ARG A 253 -4.42 -8.46 -14.13
N ASP A 254 -3.78 -9.58 -13.82
CA ASP A 254 -4.46 -10.82 -13.45
C ASP A 254 -4.91 -10.82 -11.97
N VAL A 255 -4.20 -10.07 -11.10
CA VAL A 255 -4.42 -10.08 -9.64
C VAL A 255 -5.21 -8.86 -9.15
N VAL A 256 -4.83 -7.64 -9.56
CA VAL A 256 -5.27 -6.39 -8.91
C VAL A 256 -6.33 -5.64 -9.72
N TRP A 257 -6.16 -5.54 -11.03
CA TRP A 257 -6.97 -4.65 -11.87
C TRP A 257 -8.19 -5.33 -12.48
N VAL A 258 -9.33 -4.65 -12.46
CA VAL A 258 -10.48 -5.06 -13.27
C VAL A 258 -10.16 -4.87 -14.75
N THR A 259 -10.38 -5.91 -15.54
CA THR A 259 -10.16 -5.92 -16.99
C THR A 259 -11.44 -6.23 -17.76
N ASP A 260 -11.35 -6.16 -19.09
CA ASP A 260 -12.38 -6.69 -19.97
C ASP A 260 -12.56 -8.21 -19.78
N GLY A 261 -13.71 -8.73 -20.23
CA GLY A 261 -14.03 -10.17 -20.17
C GLY A 261 -14.42 -10.72 -18.79
N GLN A 262 -14.22 -9.96 -17.71
CA GLN A 262 -14.62 -10.35 -16.34
C GLN A 262 -16.13 -10.11 -16.07
N GLY A 263 -16.82 -9.49 -17.01
CA GLY A 263 -18.26 -9.21 -16.93
C GLY A 263 -18.62 -8.03 -16.03
N GLU A 264 -17.66 -7.24 -15.55
CA GLU A 264 -17.92 -6.02 -14.78
C GLU A 264 -18.52 -4.90 -15.66
N PRO A 265 -19.22 -3.91 -15.06
CA PRO A 265 -19.60 -2.68 -15.76
C PRO A 265 -18.39 -2.03 -16.44
N ALA A 266 -18.58 -1.48 -17.64
CA ALA A 266 -17.47 -0.95 -18.43
C ALA A 266 -16.67 0.15 -17.70
N TRP A 267 -17.34 0.96 -16.88
CA TRP A 267 -16.70 2.02 -16.11
C TRP A 267 -15.69 1.49 -15.07
N ALA A 268 -15.83 0.25 -14.61
CA ALA A 268 -14.99 -0.34 -13.57
C ALA A 268 -13.59 -0.74 -14.08
N GLN A 269 -13.40 -0.84 -15.40
CA GLN A 269 -12.12 -1.24 -15.98
C GLN A 269 -10.99 -0.30 -15.57
N GLY A 270 -9.88 -0.86 -15.10
CA GLY A 270 -8.75 -0.12 -14.54
C GLY A 270 -8.93 0.29 -13.07
N GLY A 271 -10.10 0.05 -12.47
CA GLY A 271 -10.30 0.10 -11.02
C GLY A 271 -9.87 -1.20 -10.32
N SER A 272 -10.10 -1.28 -9.01
CA SER A 272 -9.79 -2.46 -8.19
C SER A 272 -10.75 -2.57 -7.01
N TYR A 273 -11.13 -3.79 -6.62
CA TYR A 273 -11.83 -3.98 -5.36
C TYR A 273 -10.86 -3.78 -4.19
N GLN A 274 -11.29 -3.00 -3.21
CA GLN A 274 -10.53 -2.70 -2.00
C GLN A 274 -11.24 -3.31 -0.79
N ALA A 275 -10.55 -4.16 -0.04
CA ALA A 275 -11.03 -4.63 1.25
C ALA A 275 -10.22 -3.98 2.38
N VAL A 276 -10.93 -3.38 3.33
CA VAL A 276 -10.35 -2.73 4.50
C VAL A 276 -10.84 -3.44 5.76
N ARG A 277 -9.92 -3.73 6.67
CA ARG A 277 -10.22 -4.31 7.98
C ARG A 277 -9.43 -3.56 9.05
N LEU A 278 -10.13 -3.07 10.07
CA LEU A 278 -9.53 -2.49 11.26
C LEU A 278 -9.38 -3.64 12.26
N ILE A 279 -8.16 -4.09 12.50
CA ILE A 279 -7.87 -5.30 13.26
C ILE A 279 -7.08 -4.92 14.51
N GLN A 280 -7.72 -5.03 15.67
CA GLN A 280 -7.09 -4.81 16.96
C GLN A 280 -6.26 -6.02 17.37
N PHE A 281 -5.09 -5.79 17.96
CA PHE A 281 -4.23 -6.83 18.52
C PHE A 281 -4.38 -6.92 20.04
N ARG A 282 -4.30 -8.13 20.59
CA ARG A 282 -4.16 -8.37 22.03
C ARG A 282 -2.69 -8.29 22.41
N VAL A 283 -2.12 -7.08 22.34
CA VAL A 283 -0.65 -6.84 22.40
C VAL A 283 -0.01 -7.43 23.65
N GLU A 284 -0.56 -7.14 24.83
CA GLU A 284 0.03 -7.57 26.11
C GLU A 284 -0.04 -9.08 26.31
N PHE A 285 -1.00 -9.74 25.66
CA PHE A 285 -1.13 -11.19 25.65
C PHE A 285 -0.11 -11.81 24.69
N TRP A 286 -0.02 -11.26 23.47
CA TRP A 286 0.99 -11.65 22.49
C TRP A 286 2.42 -11.54 23.03
N ASP A 287 2.75 -10.43 23.71
CA ASP A 287 4.09 -10.20 24.27
C ASP A 287 4.49 -11.21 25.36
N ARG A 288 3.52 -11.89 25.98
CA ARG A 288 3.73 -12.96 26.97
C ARG A 288 3.64 -14.36 26.36
N THR A 289 3.32 -14.46 25.09
CA THR A 289 3.21 -15.72 24.35
C THR A 289 4.61 -16.23 23.99
N PRO A 290 4.92 -17.53 24.19
CA PRO A 290 6.23 -18.09 23.82
C PRO A 290 6.60 -17.81 22.35
N LEU A 291 7.86 -17.44 22.08
CA LEU A 291 8.32 -17.16 20.71
C LEU A 291 8.06 -18.33 19.74
N LYS A 292 8.22 -19.57 20.20
CA LYS A 292 7.93 -20.75 19.38
C LYS A 292 6.48 -20.75 18.91
N GLU A 293 5.55 -20.47 19.81
CA GLU A 293 4.11 -20.40 19.50
C GLU A 293 3.82 -19.24 18.54
N GLN A 294 4.38 -18.05 18.77
CA GLN A 294 4.25 -16.92 17.84
C GLN A 294 4.68 -17.29 16.41
N GLN A 295 5.82 -17.98 16.28
CA GLN A 295 6.33 -18.42 14.98
C GLN A 295 5.49 -19.55 14.38
N THR A 296 4.97 -20.48 15.19
CA THR A 296 4.05 -21.52 14.74
C THR A 296 2.76 -20.93 14.18
N ILE A 297 2.16 -19.95 14.88
CA ILE A 297 0.95 -19.24 14.45
C ILE A 297 1.13 -18.61 13.08
N PHE A 298 2.27 -17.94 12.83
CA PHE A 298 2.54 -17.36 11.52
C PHE A 298 3.04 -18.36 10.49
N GLY A 299 3.78 -19.39 10.88
CA GLY A 299 4.52 -20.28 9.98
C GLY A 299 5.83 -19.67 9.43
N ARG A 300 6.33 -18.59 10.05
CA ARG A 300 7.60 -17.93 9.70
C ARG A 300 8.46 -17.67 10.93
N ASP A 301 9.77 -17.66 10.72
CA ASP A 301 10.73 -17.17 11.70
C ASP A 301 10.58 -15.66 11.89
N LYS A 302 10.53 -15.21 13.15
CA LYS A 302 10.22 -13.82 13.48
C LYS A 302 11.34 -12.85 13.08
N HIS A 303 12.59 -13.28 13.20
CA HIS A 303 13.76 -12.41 13.01
C HIS A 303 14.12 -12.28 11.53
N THR A 304 14.23 -13.41 10.84
CA THR A 304 14.63 -13.48 9.44
C THR A 304 13.44 -13.23 8.51
N GLY A 305 12.24 -13.58 8.94
CA GLY A 305 11.04 -13.66 8.10
C GLY A 305 11.02 -14.90 7.21
N ALA A 306 12.00 -15.81 7.29
CA ALA A 306 12.02 -17.02 6.48
C ALA A 306 10.83 -17.94 6.85
N PRO A 307 10.29 -18.70 5.89
CA PRO A 307 9.42 -19.84 6.23
C PRO A 307 10.11 -20.75 7.24
N LEU A 308 9.35 -21.32 8.19
CA LEU A 308 9.93 -22.24 9.16
C LEU A 308 10.65 -23.41 8.45
N GLY A 309 11.85 -23.74 8.93
CA GLY A 309 12.72 -24.74 8.31
C GLY A 309 13.60 -24.23 7.16
N MET A 310 13.49 -22.95 6.77
CA MET A 310 14.27 -22.33 5.69
C MET A 310 15.18 -21.21 6.23
N GLN A 311 15.99 -20.58 5.37
CA GLN A 311 17.04 -19.63 5.79
C GLN A 311 16.80 -18.20 5.29
N HIS A 312 16.14 -18.02 4.15
CA HIS A 312 15.95 -16.71 3.55
C HIS A 312 14.49 -16.27 3.58
N GLU A 313 14.27 -14.97 3.78
CA GLU A 313 12.94 -14.37 3.84
C GLU A 313 12.06 -14.74 2.63
N HIS A 314 12.62 -14.65 1.43
CA HIS A 314 11.93 -14.89 0.16
C HIS A 314 11.98 -16.36 -0.29
N ASP A 315 12.45 -17.28 0.56
CA ASP A 315 12.29 -18.69 0.29
C ASP A 315 10.78 -19.05 0.18
N VAL A 316 10.50 -20.01 -0.68
CA VAL A 316 9.14 -20.47 -0.99
C VAL A 316 8.89 -21.76 -0.19
N PRO A 317 8.00 -21.79 0.83
CA PRO A 317 7.63 -23.04 1.48
C PRO A 317 7.06 -24.05 0.48
N ASP A 318 7.46 -25.29 0.67
CA ASP A 318 6.95 -26.46 -0.04
C ASP A 318 5.99 -27.24 0.86
N TYR A 319 4.71 -26.92 0.79
CA TYR A 319 3.69 -27.57 1.62
C TYR A 319 3.41 -29.02 1.19
N ALA A 320 3.75 -29.41 -0.03
CA ALA A 320 3.50 -30.76 -0.53
C ALA A 320 4.43 -31.79 0.13
N SER A 321 5.63 -31.38 0.57
CA SER A 321 6.55 -32.23 1.33
C SER A 321 6.28 -32.25 2.84
N ASP A 322 5.37 -31.40 3.34
CA ASP A 322 4.95 -31.34 4.75
C ASP A 322 3.41 -31.49 4.89
N PRO A 323 2.81 -32.62 4.46
CA PRO A 323 1.35 -32.76 4.42
C PRO A 323 0.69 -32.76 5.81
N GLU A 324 1.41 -33.17 6.86
CA GLU A 324 0.92 -33.20 8.24
C GLU A 324 1.10 -31.85 8.95
N GLY A 325 1.92 -30.94 8.41
CA GLY A 325 2.17 -29.62 9.01
C GLY A 325 3.11 -29.65 10.20
N GLU A 326 4.11 -30.54 10.19
CA GLU A 326 5.10 -30.69 11.26
C GLU A 326 6.10 -29.53 11.27
N VAL A 327 6.36 -28.91 10.12
CA VAL A 327 7.27 -27.76 9.99
C VAL A 327 6.48 -26.46 9.95
N ILE A 328 5.48 -26.38 9.08
CA ILE A 328 4.57 -25.24 8.96
C ILE A 328 3.15 -25.74 9.23
N ALA A 329 2.64 -25.40 10.41
CA ALA A 329 1.36 -25.90 10.92
C ALA A 329 0.21 -25.71 9.93
N LEU A 330 -0.72 -26.66 9.91
CA LEU A 330 -1.89 -26.66 9.01
C LEU A 330 -2.81 -25.46 9.25
N ASP A 331 -2.87 -24.95 10.47
CA ASP A 331 -3.62 -23.78 10.90
C ASP A 331 -2.78 -22.49 10.93
N SER A 332 -1.54 -22.53 10.44
CA SER A 332 -0.68 -21.35 10.37
C SER A 332 -1.21 -20.33 9.35
N HIS A 333 -1.06 -19.05 9.70
CA HIS A 333 -1.55 -17.93 8.91
C HIS A 333 -1.06 -17.99 7.45
N ILE A 334 0.23 -18.23 7.21
CA ILE A 334 0.78 -18.23 5.84
C ILE A 334 0.22 -19.36 4.98
N ARG A 335 -0.07 -20.52 5.59
CA ARG A 335 -0.47 -21.74 4.89
C ARG A 335 -1.96 -21.69 4.57
N LEU A 336 -2.78 -21.22 5.51
CA LEU A 336 -4.20 -20.99 5.27
C LEU A 336 -4.44 -19.83 4.30
N ALA A 337 -3.71 -18.72 4.45
CA ALA A 337 -3.86 -17.56 3.57
C ALA A 337 -3.45 -17.87 2.12
N ASN A 338 -2.39 -18.66 1.93
CA ASN A 338 -1.94 -19.09 0.61
C ASN A 338 -1.37 -20.53 0.65
N PRO A 339 -2.20 -21.55 0.38
CA PRO A 339 -1.81 -22.95 0.23
C PRO A 339 -0.93 -23.25 -0.99
N ARG A 340 -0.76 -22.28 -1.90
CA ARG A 340 0.12 -22.39 -3.08
C ARG A 340 -0.20 -23.58 -3.97
N THR A 341 -1.48 -23.79 -4.21
CA THR A 341 -1.98 -24.73 -5.21
C THR A 341 -2.57 -23.97 -6.40
N LYS A 342 -2.72 -24.65 -7.54
CA LYS A 342 -3.29 -24.08 -8.77
C LYS A 342 -4.69 -23.50 -8.55
N GLU A 343 -5.48 -24.11 -7.66
CA GLU A 343 -6.83 -23.67 -7.32
C GLU A 343 -6.80 -22.33 -6.56
N THR A 344 -5.73 -22.07 -5.80
CA THR A 344 -5.58 -20.85 -4.97
C THR A 344 -4.86 -19.71 -5.67
N ASP A 345 -4.24 -19.94 -6.84
CA ASP A 345 -3.54 -18.90 -7.62
C ASP A 345 -4.46 -17.70 -7.95
N SER A 346 -5.75 -17.97 -8.16
CA SER A 346 -6.74 -16.93 -8.44
C SER A 346 -7.12 -16.03 -7.25
N SER A 347 -6.66 -16.38 -6.04
CA SER A 347 -7.02 -15.70 -4.78
C SER A 347 -5.92 -14.82 -4.19
N LEU A 348 -4.83 -14.62 -4.93
CA LEU A 348 -3.79 -13.66 -4.57
C LEU A 348 -4.38 -12.25 -4.50
N MET A 349 -3.76 -11.41 -3.67
CA MET A 349 -4.13 -10.01 -3.51
C MET A 349 -2.88 -9.17 -3.21
N MET A 350 -2.93 -7.89 -3.54
CA MET A 350 -1.89 -6.94 -3.12
C MET A 350 -2.24 -6.39 -1.74
N ARG A 351 -1.50 -6.78 -0.70
CA ARG A 351 -1.68 -6.21 0.66
C ARG A 351 -0.86 -4.94 0.80
N ARG A 352 -1.44 -3.90 1.38
CA ARG A 352 -0.82 -2.59 1.60
C ARG A 352 -1.24 -2.02 2.95
N GLY A 353 -1.19 -2.85 3.99
CA GLY A 353 -1.62 -2.49 5.34
C GLY A 353 -0.63 -1.60 6.10
N TYR A 354 -1.13 -0.91 7.12
CA TYR A 354 -0.36 -0.03 8.00
C TYR A 354 -0.66 -0.36 9.46
N SER A 355 0.31 -0.25 10.34
CA SER A 355 0.08 -0.36 11.78
C SER A 355 -0.69 0.85 12.30
N TYR A 356 -1.45 0.69 13.37
CA TYR A 356 -2.00 1.81 14.14
C TYR A 356 -1.69 1.64 15.62
N SER A 357 -1.51 2.77 16.30
CA SER A 357 -1.35 2.84 17.75
C SER A 357 -2.12 4.06 18.23
N LEU A 358 -3.15 3.84 19.03
CA LEU A 358 -4.00 4.90 19.58
C LEU A 358 -3.72 5.05 21.08
N GLY A 359 -4.75 4.90 21.90
CA GLY A 359 -4.68 4.99 23.36
C GLY A 359 -4.96 3.64 24.01
N VAL A 360 -5.91 3.63 24.93
CA VAL A 360 -6.30 2.47 25.73
C VAL A 360 -7.75 2.12 25.43
N THR A 361 -8.07 0.84 25.32
CA THR A 361 -9.42 0.33 25.15
C THR A 361 -10.27 0.56 26.40
N ASN A 362 -11.59 0.46 26.29
CA ASN A 362 -12.50 0.58 27.44
C ASN A 362 -12.20 -0.44 28.56
N SER A 363 -11.56 -1.56 28.24
CA SER A 363 -11.19 -2.62 29.18
C SER A 363 -9.74 -2.54 29.67
N GLY A 364 -9.00 -1.48 29.33
CA GLY A 364 -7.68 -1.19 29.89
C GLY A 364 -6.49 -1.79 29.13
N GLN A 365 -6.69 -2.34 27.93
CA GLN A 365 -5.60 -2.85 27.06
C GLN A 365 -5.15 -1.78 26.07
N LEU A 366 -3.96 -1.91 25.49
CA LEU A 366 -3.47 -1.05 24.43
C LEU A 366 -4.33 -1.17 23.16
N ASP A 367 -4.83 -0.04 22.64
CA ASP A 367 -5.54 -0.01 21.36
C ASP A 367 -4.54 0.15 20.20
N MET A 368 -3.97 -0.98 19.82
CA MET A 368 -2.98 -1.10 18.74
C MET A 368 -3.39 -2.20 17.79
N GLY A 369 -2.93 -2.13 16.55
CA GLY A 369 -3.29 -3.13 15.56
C GLY A 369 -2.84 -2.83 14.15
N LEU A 370 -3.58 -3.40 13.20
CA LEU A 370 -3.36 -3.29 11.77
C LEU A 370 -4.58 -2.67 11.09
N LEU A 371 -4.33 -1.62 10.32
CA LEU A 371 -5.19 -1.13 9.26
C LEU A 371 -4.89 -1.97 8.02
N PHE A 372 -5.53 -3.13 7.93
CA PHE A 372 -5.35 -4.03 6.81
C PHE A 372 -6.08 -3.45 5.60
N VAL A 373 -5.35 -3.30 4.50
CA VAL A 373 -5.87 -2.90 3.19
C VAL A 373 -5.34 -3.86 2.15
N CYS A 374 -6.21 -4.39 1.29
CA CYS A 374 -5.78 -5.15 0.13
C CYS A 374 -6.58 -4.80 -1.12
N TYR A 375 -5.95 -5.07 -2.26
CA TYR A 375 -6.49 -4.81 -3.59
C TYR A 375 -6.51 -6.08 -4.44
N GLN A 376 -7.60 -6.27 -5.17
CA GLN A 376 -7.85 -7.44 -6.03
C GLN A 376 -8.82 -7.09 -7.16
N HIS A 377 -8.74 -7.81 -8.28
CA HIS A 377 -9.64 -7.61 -9.41
C HIS A 377 -11.07 -8.12 -9.14
N ASP A 378 -11.23 -9.05 -8.18
CA ASP A 378 -12.51 -9.65 -7.81
C ASP A 378 -12.52 -9.87 -6.28
N LEU A 379 -13.47 -9.23 -5.58
CA LEU A 379 -13.58 -9.30 -4.12
C LEU A 379 -13.86 -10.72 -3.61
N GLU A 380 -14.63 -11.50 -4.35
CA GLU A 380 -15.00 -12.87 -4.00
C GLU A 380 -13.79 -13.81 -4.12
N LYS A 381 -13.05 -13.71 -5.22
CA LYS A 381 -11.85 -14.52 -5.45
C LYS A 381 -10.71 -14.15 -4.52
N GLY A 382 -10.52 -12.87 -4.20
CA GLY A 382 -9.44 -12.38 -3.34
C GLY A 382 -9.80 -12.49 -1.85
N PHE A 383 -10.12 -11.34 -1.24
CA PHE A 383 -10.27 -11.21 0.21
C PHE A 383 -11.28 -12.21 0.81
N LEU A 384 -12.46 -12.39 0.19
CA LEU A 384 -13.50 -13.26 0.76
C LEU A 384 -13.07 -14.73 0.77
N ALA A 385 -12.44 -15.23 -0.30
CA ALA A 385 -11.95 -16.60 -0.36
C ALA A 385 -10.80 -16.85 0.64
N VAL A 386 -9.89 -15.89 0.80
CA VAL A 386 -8.79 -15.98 1.78
C VAL A 386 -9.31 -15.92 3.21
N GLN A 387 -10.14 -14.93 3.55
CA GLN A 387 -10.71 -14.81 4.89
C GLN A 387 -11.56 -16.04 5.25
N LYS A 388 -12.27 -16.64 4.27
CA LYS A 388 -13.02 -17.88 4.50
C LYS A 388 -12.11 -19.04 4.92
N ARG A 389 -10.91 -19.14 4.36
CA ARG A 389 -9.90 -20.14 4.75
C ARG A 389 -9.24 -19.83 6.09
N LEU A 390 -9.10 -18.54 6.41
CA LEU A 390 -8.55 -18.08 7.69
C LEU A 390 -9.52 -18.22 8.87
N ASN A 391 -10.81 -18.49 8.65
CA ASN A 391 -11.73 -18.69 9.76
C ASN A 391 -11.28 -19.88 10.63
N GLY A 392 -11.02 -19.61 11.90
CA GLY A 392 -10.49 -20.59 12.86
C GLY A 392 -8.97 -20.75 12.82
N GLU A 393 -8.23 -19.85 12.16
CA GLU A 393 -6.77 -19.83 12.24
C GLU A 393 -6.28 -19.55 13.67
N ALA A 394 -5.06 -19.99 13.99
CA ALA A 394 -4.47 -19.79 15.31
C ALA A 394 -4.29 -18.30 15.68
N LEU A 395 -4.15 -17.42 14.69
CA LEU A 395 -3.99 -15.98 14.91
C LEU A 395 -5.26 -15.32 15.48
N GLU A 396 -6.45 -15.92 15.31
CA GLU A 396 -7.71 -15.37 15.83
C GLU A 396 -7.71 -15.16 17.36
N GLU A 397 -6.89 -15.91 18.09
CA GLU A 397 -6.73 -15.72 19.53
C GLU A 397 -6.03 -14.40 19.89
N TYR A 398 -5.28 -13.80 18.96
CA TYR A 398 -4.46 -12.62 19.20
C TYR A 398 -4.96 -11.38 18.47
N VAL A 399 -5.96 -11.53 17.60
CA VAL A 399 -6.52 -10.43 16.80
C VAL A 399 -8.03 -10.36 16.91
N LYS A 400 -8.57 -9.15 16.73
CA LYS A 400 -10.00 -8.87 16.79
C LYS A 400 -10.37 -7.83 15.72
N PRO A 401 -10.99 -8.25 14.60
CA PRO A 401 -11.53 -7.30 13.64
C PRO A 401 -12.71 -6.51 14.22
N ILE A 402 -12.60 -5.19 14.20
CA ILE A 402 -13.57 -4.25 14.81
C ILE A 402 -14.21 -3.29 13.81
N GLY A 403 -13.72 -3.22 12.58
CA GLY A 403 -14.25 -2.26 11.60
C GLY A 403 -13.72 -2.48 10.18
N GLY A 404 -14.02 -1.52 9.31
CA GLY A 404 -13.61 -1.49 7.90
C GLY A 404 -14.77 -1.61 6.94
N GLY A 405 -14.50 -2.10 5.74
CA GLY A 405 -15.52 -2.20 4.70
C GLY A 405 -14.97 -2.67 3.37
N TYR A 406 -15.88 -2.92 2.43
CA TYR A 406 -15.56 -3.21 1.05
C TYR A 406 -15.92 -2.03 0.18
N PHE A 407 -14.97 -1.64 -0.66
CA PHE A 407 -15.08 -0.51 -1.55
C PHE A 407 -14.58 -0.90 -2.93
N PHE A 408 -14.92 -0.10 -3.94
CA PHE A 408 -14.35 -0.18 -5.27
C PHE A 408 -13.49 1.05 -5.51
N ALA A 409 -12.17 0.88 -5.57
CA ALA A 409 -11.24 1.93 -5.93
C ALA A 409 -11.45 2.28 -7.40
N LEU A 410 -11.79 3.56 -7.67
CA LEU A 410 -12.11 4.03 -9.01
C LEU A 410 -10.92 3.85 -9.98
N PRO A 411 -11.16 3.76 -11.30
CA PRO A 411 -10.10 3.90 -12.29
C PRO A 411 -9.36 5.23 -12.14
N GLY A 412 -8.14 5.30 -12.71
CA GLY A 412 -7.36 6.53 -12.71
C GLY A 412 -7.97 7.64 -13.57
N VAL A 413 -7.56 8.88 -13.30
CA VAL A 413 -7.93 10.04 -14.13
C VAL A 413 -6.91 10.19 -15.24
N LYS A 414 -7.33 10.04 -16.50
CA LYS A 414 -6.40 10.01 -17.65
C LYS A 414 -5.68 11.35 -17.88
N THR A 415 -6.42 12.45 -17.86
CA THR A 415 -5.90 13.82 -18.10
C THR A 415 -6.63 14.84 -17.23
N ALA A 416 -6.17 16.10 -17.24
CA ALA A 416 -6.81 17.21 -16.54
C ALA A 416 -8.23 17.55 -17.04
N ASP A 417 -8.62 17.05 -18.23
CA ASP A 417 -9.98 17.23 -18.77
C ASP A 417 -10.97 16.19 -18.23
N ASN A 418 -10.47 15.17 -17.54
CA ASN A 418 -11.26 14.11 -16.93
C ASN A 418 -11.38 14.28 -15.42
N TYR A 419 -12.32 13.57 -14.80
CA TYR A 419 -12.48 13.53 -13.36
C TYR A 419 -12.74 12.11 -12.83
N LEU A 420 -12.46 11.91 -11.54
CA LEU A 420 -12.68 10.63 -10.85
C LEU A 420 -14.14 10.20 -11.01
N GLY A 421 -14.38 8.94 -11.39
CA GLY A 421 -15.73 8.41 -11.54
C GLY A 421 -16.53 8.98 -12.72
N GLN A 422 -15.90 9.73 -13.63
CA GLN A 422 -16.57 10.26 -14.83
C GLN A 422 -17.28 9.16 -15.64
N SER A 423 -16.58 8.07 -15.94
CA SER A 423 -17.15 6.94 -16.68
C SER A 423 -18.31 6.28 -15.97
N LEU A 424 -18.40 6.35 -14.63
CA LEU A 424 -19.52 5.82 -13.87
C LEU A 424 -20.76 6.71 -14.01
N LEU A 425 -20.58 8.03 -13.95
CA LEU A 425 -21.69 8.98 -14.04
C LEU A 425 -22.23 9.10 -15.47
N GLU A 426 -21.41 8.84 -16.48
CA GLU A 426 -21.80 8.85 -17.90
C GLU A 426 -22.41 7.51 -18.39
N ALA A 427 -22.33 6.43 -17.60
CA ALA A 427 -22.72 5.07 -17.98
C ALA A 427 -24.22 4.76 -17.92
#